data_AF-A0A5C4L542-F1
#
_entry.id   AF-A0A5C4L542-F1
#
_cell.length_a   1.000
_cell.length_b   1.000
_cell.length_c   1.000
_cell.angle_alpha   90.00
_cell.angle_beta   90.00
_cell.angle_gamma   90.00
#
_symmetry.space_group_name_H-M   'P 1'
#
loop_
_entity.id
_entity.type
_entity.pdbx_description
1 polymer ?
#
loop_
_entity_poly.entity_id
_entity_poly.type
_entity_poly.pdbx_seq_one_letter_code
_entity_poly.pdbx_strand_id
1 'polypeptide(L)'
;MERLNLHGWLPIRIWPLAGQWQVDWCWFGETPLHQPFFRDAVEEALRLPFNQAFRRQTSLSVLTEWQAQSPGLAPSAFILHASRCGSTLISQMLARLDDHIVVSEPPPLDALLRGELPEVERRAAIRGLLSAYGQRRRGVEQRLVIKLDAWNIGEWPLLQACFPDTPWLFVYRDPLEIAVSHVRRPGMHMVPGMLGNCVLDDGLPFTGSEDFIARRLGRLLASAYLHCREGDGLLVNYSELPEAMAGRLANFFRLNAEQRQQVLAATVQHAKQPSQRFVADGEDKRREASPWLRERVRQCAQDAFVNLELLRSFAVRFFPTDPPSP
;
A
#
# COMPACT_ATOMS: atom_id res chain seq x y z
N MET A 1 -28.30 -25.85 7.81
CA MET A 1 -26.96 -25.41 8.24
C MET A 1 -27.00 -23.89 8.27
N GLU A 2 -26.88 -23.26 9.44
CA GLU A 2 -26.80 -21.80 9.53
C GLU A 2 -25.59 -21.32 8.72
N ARG A 3 -25.78 -20.31 7.88
CA ARG A 3 -24.67 -19.74 7.09
C ARG A 3 -23.70 -19.02 8.03
N LEU A 4 -22.40 -19.26 7.85
CA LEU A 4 -21.35 -18.64 8.65
C LEU A 4 -21.43 -17.10 8.52
N ASN A 5 -21.77 -16.41 9.61
CA ASN A 5 -21.81 -14.95 9.64
C ASN A 5 -20.43 -14.39 10.01
N LEU A 6 -19.74 -13.74 9.07
CA LEU A 6 -18.43 -13.12 9.26
C LEU A 6 -18.49 -11.60 9.42
N HIS A 7 -19.66 -11.02 9.69
CA HIS A 7 -19.78 -9.59 9.94
C HIS A 7 -18.92 -9.18 11.15
N GLY A 8 -18.07 -8.18 10.96
CA GLY A 8 -17.13 -7.73 12.00
C GLY A 8 -15.85 -8.56 12.12
N TRP A 9 -15.70 -9.63 11.33
CA TRP A 9 -14.48 -10.43 11.24
C TRP A 9 -13.67 -10.03 10.01
N LEU A 10 -12.36 -9.85 10.17
CA LEU A 10 -11.45 -9.56 9.07
C LEU A 10 -10.42 -10.69 8.89
N PRO A 11 -10.06 -11.06 7.65
CA PRO A 11 -8.94 -11.96 7.40
C PRO A 11 -7.63 -11.33 7.88
N ILE A 12 -6.90 -12.05 8.73
CA ILE A 12 -5.62 -11.59 9.30
C ILE A 12 -4.43 -12.40 8.81
N ARG A 13 -4.66 -13.61 8.28
CA ARG A 13 -3.63 -14.46 7.68
C ARG A 13 -4.23 -15.37 6.62
N ILE A 14 -3.50 -15.57 5.54
CA ILE A 14 -3.81 -16.57 4.49
C ILE A 14 -2.54 -17.37 4.21
N TRP A 15 -2.62 -18.70 4.23
CA TRP A 15 -1.46 -19.58 4.04
C TRP A 15 -1.87 -20.97 3.54
N PRO A 16 -0.98 -21.69 2.82
CA PRO A 16 -1.20 -23.09 2.50
C PRO A 16 -0.98 -23.99 3.73
N LEU A 17 -1.87 -24.95 3.92
CA LEU A 17 -1.80 -26.00 4.95
C LEU A 17 -2.25 -27.33 4.34
N ALA A 18 -1.37 -28.33 4.34
CA ALA A 18 -1.65 -29.67 3.81
C ALA A 18 -2.24 -29.65 2.37
N GLY A 19 -1.70 -28.79 1.50
CA GLY A 19 -2.14 -28.66 0.10
C GLY A 19 -3.41 -27.83 -0.11
N GLN A 20 -3.98 -27.23 0.95
CA GLN A 20 -5.16 -26.36 0.86
C GLN A 20 -4.87 -24.97 1.44
N TRP A 21 -5.41 -23.93 0.83
CA TRP A 21 -5.30 -22.58 1.37
C TRP A 21 -6.32 -22.32 2.48
N GLN A 22 -5.83 -21.74 3.58
CA GLN A 22 -6.59 -21.45 4.79
C GLN A 22 -6.67 -19.95 5.02
N VAL A 23 -7.73 -19.51 5.69
CA VAL A 23 -7.95 -18.12 6.12
C VAL A 23 -8.14 -18.10 7.64
N ASP A 24 -7.34 -17.31 8.34
CA ASP A 24 -7.50 -17.00 9.78
C ASP A 24 -8.19 -15.65 9.90
N TRP A 25 -9.25 -15.63 10.70
CA TRP A 25 -10.11 -14.47 10.91
C TRP A 25 -10.04 -14.02 12.36
N CYS A 26 -9.95 -12.70 12.53
CA CYS A 26 -9.99 -12.04 13.83
C CYS A 26 -11.21 -11.13 13.89
N TRP A 27 -11.86 -11.05 15.05
CA TRP A 27 -12.99 -10.15 15.26
C TRP A 27 -12.50 -8.75 15.59
N PHE A 28 -12.88 -7.78 14.76
CA PHE A 28 -12.63 -6.36 14.98
C PHE A 28 -13.90 -5.62 15.45
N GLY A 29 -15.08 -6.24 15.31
CA GLY A 29 -16.36 -5.59 15.62
C GLY A 29 -16.50 -4.30 14.81
N GLU A 30 -16.77 -3.20 15.49
CA GLU A 30 -16.87 -1.85 14.90
C GLU A 30 -15.56 -1.06 14.95
N THR A 31 -14.48 -1.65 15.49
CA THR A 31 -13.20 -0.94 15.69
C THR A 31 -12.63 -0.48 14.34
N PRO A 32 -12.41 0.84 14.13
CA PRO A 32 -11.85 1.34 12.89
C PRO A 32 -10.35 1.02 12.77
N LEU A 33 -9.85 1.00 11.53
CA LEU A 33 -8.44 0.75 11.22
C LEU A 33 -7.70 2.08 11.12
N HIS A 34 -7.14 2.55 12.24
CA HIS A 34 -6.40 3.81 12.31
C HIS A 34 -4.88 3.63 12.31
N GLN A 35 -4.40 2.41 12.49
CA GLN A 35 -2.98 2.11 12.62
C GLN A 35 -2.25 2.28 11.27
N PRO A 36 -0.95 2.63 11.26
CA PRO A 36 -0.20 2.87 10.02
C PRO A 36 -0.03 1.63 9.14
N PHE A 37 -0.08 0.43 9.74
CA PHE A 37 -0.04 -0.85 9.05
C PHE A 37 -1.14 -1.76 9.56
N PHE A 38 -1.71 -2.59 8.68
CA PHE A 38 -2.77 -3.53 9.04
C PHE A 38 -2.32 -4.52 10.11
N ARG A 39 -1.05 -4.96 10.06
CA ARG A 39 -0.46 -5.83 11.08
C ARG A 39 -0.54 -5.25 12.50
N ASP A 40 -0.43 -3.93 12.66
CA ASP A 40 -0.48 -3.28 13.97
C ASP A 40 -1.92 -3.35 14.51
N ALA A 41 -2.92 -3.14 13.64
CA ALA A 41 -4.33 -3.32 13.98
C ALA A 41 -4.65 -4.77 14.36
N VAL A 42 -4.04 -5.75 13.68
CA VAL A 42 -4.15 -7.17 14.01
C VAL A 42 -3.52 -7.47 15.37
N GLU A 43 -2.31 -6.96 15.64
CA GLU A 43 -1.63 -7.13 16.92
C GLU A 43 -2.47 -6.59 18.09
N GLU A 44 -3.12 -5.44 17.92
CA GLU A 44 -4.04 -4.88 18.90
C GLU A 44 -5.30 -5.75 19.06
N ALA A 45 -5.93 -6.16 17.96
CA ALA A 45 -7.13 -6.99 18.01
C ALA A 45 -6.89 -8.36 18.67
N LEU A 46 -5.72 -8.98 18.45
CA LEU A 46 -5.36 -10.26 19.04
C LEU A 46 -5.08 -10.20 20.55
N ARG A 47 -4.91 -9.00 21.12
CA ARG A 47 -4.81 -8.84 22.59
C ARG A 47 -6.17 -8.99 23.29
N LEU A 48 -7.28 -8.91 22.56
CA LEU A 48 -8.62 -9.09 23.14
C LEU A 48 -8.82 -10.56 23.54
N PRO A 49 -9.29 -10.87 24.77
CA PRO A 49 -9.55 -12.24 25.22
C PRO A 49 -10.50 -13.00 24.28
N PHE A 50 -11.48 -12.31 23.70
CA PHE A 50 -12.38 -12.87 22.70
C PHE A 50 -11.63 -13.45 21.49
N ASN A 51 -10.65 -12.73 20.97
CA ASN A 51 -9.83 -13.17 19.84
C ASN A 51 -8.77 -14.20 20.21
N GLN A 52 -8.55 -14.48 21.50
CA GLN A 52 -7.70 -15.60 21.91
C GLN A 52 -8.52 -16.90 21.95
N ALA A 53 -9.78 -16.83 22.35
CA ALA A 53 -10.66 -17.98 22.50
C ALA A 53 -11.46 -18.35 21.23
N PHE A 54 -11.82 -17.36 20.39
CA PHE A 54 -12.83 -17.54 19.34
C PHE A 54 -12.34 -17.24 17.92
N ARG A 55 -11.04 -17.31 17.63
CA ARG A 55 -10.57 -17.18 16.23
C ARG A 55 -11.26 -18.18 15.32
N ARG A 56 -11.48 -17.77 14.08
CA ARG A 56 -12.11 -18.64 13.07
C ARG A 56 -11.08 -18.97 12.01
N GLN A 57 -10.96 -20.25 11.71
CA GLN A 57 -10.22 -20.71 10.55
C GLN A 57 -11.20 -21.29 9.54
N THR A 58 -11.04 -20.90 8.27
CA THR A 58 -11.91 -21.36 7.18
C THR A 58 -11.08 -21.79 5.98
N SER A 59 -11.69 -22.52 5.05
CA SER A 59 -11.15 -22.68 3.70
C SER A 59 -11.10 -21.34 2.97
N LEU A 60 -10.30 -21.27 1.91
CA LEU A 60 -10.23 -20.11 1.03
C LEU A 60 -11.57 -19.80 0.33
N SER A 61 -12.38 -20.83 0.03
CA SER A 61 -13.69 -20.67 -0.64
C SER A 61 -14.67 -19.78 0.13
N VAL A 62 -14.54 -19.73 1.46
CA VAL A 62 -15.39 -18.92 2.32
C VAL A 62 -15.27 -17.42 2.02
N LEU A 63 -14.14 -16.94 1.47
CA LEU A 63 -14.03 -15.55 1.01
C LEU A 63 -15.07 -15.23 -0.08
N THR A 64 -15.23 -16.12 -1.05
CA THR A 64 -16.19 -15.97 -2.15
C THR A 64 -17.62 -16.17 -1.67
N GLU A 65 -17.85 -17.16 -0.80
CA GLU A 65 -19.17 -17.40 -0.21
C GLU A 65 -19.64 -16.19 0.62
N TRP A 66 -18.74 -15.63 1.43
CA TRP A 66 -19.03 -14.44 2.24
C TRP A 66 -19.27 -13.21 1.38
N GLN A 67 -18.46 -13.00 0.33
CA GLN A 67 -18.69 -11.92 -0.63
C GLN A 67 -20.09 -12.01 -1.27
N ALA A 68 -20.55 -13.21 -1.62
CA ALA A 68 -21.88 -13.41 -2.21
C ALA A 68 -23.01 -13.16 -1.20
N GLN A 69 -22.79 -13.46 0.08
CA GLN A 69 -23.78 -13.25 1.14
C GLN A 69 -23.84 -11.80 1.64
N SER A 70 -22.69 -11.15 1.77
CA SER A 70 -22.52 -9.83 2.38
C SER A 70 -21.43 -9.06 1.62
N PRO A 71 -21.75 -8.53 0.43
CA PRO A 71 -20.77 -7.82 -0.37
C PRO A 71 -20.32 -6.53 0.32
N GLY A 72 -19.03 -6.44 0.63
CA GLY A 72 -18.39 -5.20 1.05
C GLY A 72 -18.15 -4.22 -0.09
N LEU A 73 -17.68 -3.03 0.26
CA LEU A 73 -17.21 -2.01 -0.67
C LEU A 73 -16.15 -2.56 -1.61
N ALA A 74 -16.29 -2.27 -2.90
CA ALA A 74 -15.17 -2.43 -3.83
C ALA A 74 -14.07 -1.41 -3.49
N PRO A 75 -12.79 -1.71 -3.77
CA PRO A 75 -11.71 -0.75 -3.65
C PRO A 75 -12.04 0.52 -4.44
N SER A 76 -11.96 1.67 -3.78
CA SER A 76 -12.10 2.99 -4.41
C SER A 76 -10.75 3.57 -4.84
N ALA A 77 -9.64 3.08 -4.29
CA ALA A 77 -8.30 3.44 -4.73
C ALA A 77 -7.24 2.42 -4.28
N PHE A 78 -6.20 2.25 -5.11
CA PHE A 78 -4.95 1.59 -4.71
C PHE A 78 -3.80 2.58 -4.54
N ILE A 79 -3.00 2.41 -3.49
CA ILE A 79 -1.77 3.17 -3.24
C ILE A 79 -0.58 2.23 -3.40
N LEU A 80 0.15 2.38 -4.50
CA LEU A 80 1.45 1.76 -4.75
C LEU A 80 2.54 2.77 -4.39
N HIS A 81 3.76 2.29 -4.08
CA HIS A 81 4.79 3.21 -3.64
C HIS A 81 6.23 2.68 -3.73
N ALA A 82 7.20 3.60 -3.81
CA ALA A 82 8.63 3.34 -3.90
C ALA A 82 9.31 2.99 -2.54
N SER A 83 8.53 2.68 -1.50
CA SER A 83 8.98 2.62 -0.09
C SER A 83 9.54 3.95 0.46
N ARG A 84 9.39 4.20 1.77
CA ARG A 84 9.95 5.39 2.48
C ARG A 84 9.68 6.76 1.81
N CYS A 85 8.56 6.89 1.11
CA CYS A 85 8.24 8.04 0.25
C CYS A 85 6.95 8.79 0.64
N GLY A 86 6.46 8.63 1.86
CA GLY A 86 5.25 9.31 2.34
C GLY A 86 3.91 8.62 2.02
N SER A 87 3.90 7.42 1.41
CA SER A 87 2.65 6.64 1.22
C SER A 87 1.90 6.37 2.52
N THR A 88 2.61 6.20 3.64
CA THR A 88 2.00 6.05 4.97
C THR A 88 1.34 7.35 5.47
N LEU A 89 1.86 8.52 5.09
CA LEU A 89 1.23 9.81 5.42
C LEU A 89 -0.14 9.91 4.75
N ILE A 90 -0.23 9.60 3.45
CA ILE A 90 -1.50 9.59 2.72
C ILE A 90 -2.49 8.62 3.38
N SER A 91 -2.10 7.37 3.63
CA SER A 91 -2.98 6.38 4.26
C SER A 91 -3.44 6.82 5.65
N GLN A 92 -2.57 7.43 6.45
CA GLN A 92 -2.93 7.90 7.79
C GLN A 92 -3.83 9.13 7.77
N MET A 93 -3.65 10.04 6.81
CA MET A 93 -4.57 11.16 6.59
C MET A 93 -5.97 10.64 6.25
N LEU A 94 -6.08 9.68 5.33
CA LEU A 94 -7.35 9.08 4.94
C LEU A 94 -7.99 8.24 6.06
N ALA A 95 -7.19 7.54 6.87
CA ALA A 95 -7.69 6.71 7.96
C ALA A 95 -8.35 7.51 9.10
N ARG A 96 -8.20 8.84 9.13
CA ARG A 96 -8.90 9.72 10.07
C ARG A 96 -10.34 10.03 9.66
N LEU A 97 -10.73 9.72 8.42
CA LEU A 97 -12.06 9.97 7.91
C LEU A 97 -12.97 8.78 8.25
N ASP A 98 -14.10 9.05 8.89
CA ASP A 98 -14.99 7.98 9.36
C ASP A 98 -15.64 7.16 8.22
N ASP A 99 -15.79 7.76 7.04
CA ASP A 99 -16.35 7.10 5.86
C ASP A 99 -15.30 6.33 5.02
N HIS A 100 -14.03 6.32 5.43
CA HIS A 100 -12.96 5.60 4.75
C HIS A 100 -12.48 4.38 5.55
N ILE A 101 -12.45 3.23 4.89
CA ILE A 101 -11.70 2.06 5.34
C ILE A 101 -10.35 2.09 4.64
N VAL A 102 -9.27 2.23 5.42
CA VAL A 102 -7.91 2.21 4.88
C VAL A 102 -7.18 0.97 5.37
N VAL A 103 -6.84 0.07 4.45
CA VAL A 103 -6.08 -1.14 4.76
C VAL A 103 -4.68 -0.98 4.18
N SER A 104 -3.68 -0.90 5.05
CA SER A 104 -2.29 -0.65 4.66
C SER A 104 -1.42 -1.88 4.81
N GLU A 105 -0.83 -2.32 3.70
CA GLU A 105 0.12 -3.45 3.62
C GLU A 105 -0.45 -4.74 4.29
N PRO A 106 -1.66 -5.21 3.90
CA PRO A 106 -2.26 -6.39 4.54
C PRO A 106 -1.54 -7.68 4.13
N PRO A 107 -0.92 -8.43 5.07
CA PRO A 107 -0.22 -9.67 4.74
C PRO A 107 -1.08 -10.73 4.02
N PRO A 108 -2.40 -10.87 4.30
CA PRO A 108 -3.27 -11.76 3.53
C PRO A 108 -3.32 -11.45 2.03
N LEU A 109 -3.24 -10.16 1.66
CA LEU A 109 -3.24 -9.77 0.25
C LEU A 109 -1.91 -10.13 -0.40
N ASP A 110 -0.78 -9.81 0.25
CA ASP A 110 0.56 -10.20 -0.25
C ASP A 110 0.65 -11.72 -0.47
N ALA A 111 0.13 -12.51 0.47
CA ALA A 111 0.09 -13.96 0.37
C ALA A 111 -0.70 -14.48 -0.84
N LEU A 112 -1.82 -13.83 -1.19
CA LEU A 112 -2.60 -14.19 -2.37
C LEU A 112 -1.96 -13.71 -3.67
N LEU A 113 -1.37 -12.51 -3.68
CA LEU A 113 -0.72 -11.97 -4.88
C LEU A 113 0.47 -12.81 -5.29
N ARG A 114 1.30 -13.20 -4.31
CA ARG A 114 2.54 -13.95 -4.52
C ARG A 114 2.36 -15.46 -4.37
N GLY A 115 1.15 -15.90 -4.06
CA GLY A 115 0.82 -17.30 -3.85
C GLY A 115 0.69 -18.09 -5.15
N GLU A 116 1.04 -19.37 -5.07
CA GLU A 116 0.85 -20.34 -6.14
C GLU A 116 -0.58 -20.90 -6.07
N LEU A 117 -1.48 -20.27 -6.81
CA LEU A 117 -2.88 -20.64 -6.97
C LEU A 117 -3.26 -20.58 -8.45
N PRO A 118 -4.16 -21.45 -8.94
CA PRO A 118 -4.76 -21.29 -10.27
C PRO A 118 -5.33 -19.87 -10.41
N GLU A 119 -5.10 -19.24 -11.57
CA GLU A 119 -5.38 -17.80 -11.73
C GLU A 119 -6.83 -17.43 -11.41
N VAL A 120 -7.80 -18.25 -11.83
CA VAL A 120 -9.22 -18.04 -11.56
C VAL A 120 -9.52 -18.07 -10.06
N GLU A 121 -8.98 -19.04 -9.34
CA GLU A 121 -9.14 -19.18 -7.89
C GLU A 121 -8.47 -18.01 -7.16
N ARG A 122 -7.25 -17.64 -7.57
CA ARG A 122 -6.50 -16.52 -7.02
C ARG A 122 -7.26 -15.20 -7.15
N ARG A 123 -7.81 -14.91 -8.34
CA ARG A 123 -8.61 -13.70 -8.60
C ARG A 123 -9.89 -13.69 -7.76
N ALA A 124 -10.57 -14.83 -7.64
CA ALA A 124 -11.77 -14.95 -6.79
C ALA A 124 -11.43 -14.70 -5.31
N ALA A 125 -10.35 -15.29 -4.81
CA ALA A 125 -9.88 -15.09 -3.44
C ALA A 125 -9.49 -13.63 -3.16
N ILE A 126 -8.80 -12.95 -4.10
CA ILE A 126 -8.47 -11.52 -3.98
C ILE A 126 -9.74 -10.67 -3.90
N ARG A 127 -10.73 -10.93 -4.77
CA ARG A 127 -12.01 -10.21 -4.75
C ARG A 127 -12.76 -10.43 -3.43
N GLY A 128 -12.82 -11.66 -2.95
CA GLY A 128 -13.45 -12.00 -1.68
C GLY A 128 -12.72 -11.39 -0.48
N LEU A 129 -11.38 -11.37 -0.48
CA LEU A 129 -10.56 -10.73 0.55
C LEU A 129 -10.82 -9.22 0.62
N LEU A 130 -10.76 -8.52 -0.52
CA LEU A 130 -11.00 -7.08 -0.52
C LEU A 130 -12.45 -6.73 -0.19
N SER A 131 -13.41 -7.59 -0.57
CA SER A 131 -14.80 -7.46 -0.13
C SER A 131 -14.93 -7.63 1.39
N ALA A 132 -14.22 -8.59 1.99
CA ALA A 132 -14.18 -8.76 3.44
C ALA A 132 -13.55 -7.57 4.16
N TYR A 133 -12.54 -6.92 3.57
CA TYR A 133 -11.99 -5.67 4.10
C TYR A 133 -12.94 -4.48 3.91
N GLY A 134 -13.72 -4.46 2.84
CA GLY A 134 -14.71 -3.42 2.54
C GLY A 134 -16.01 -3.52 3.33
N GLN A 135 -16.10 -4.39 4.35
CA GLN A 135 -17.31 -4.49 5.18
C GLN A 135 -17.66 -3.15 5.82
N ARG A 136 -18.92 -2.73 5.67
CA ARG A 136 -19.49 -1.58 6.41
C ARG A 136 -19.81 -1.99 7.84
N ARG A 137 -18.79 -2.01 8.70
CA ARG A 137 -18.91 -2.49 10.09
C ARG A 137 -19.59 -1.45 10.98
N ARG A 138 -19.39 -0.16 10.70
CA ARG A 138 -20.03 0.97 11.42
C ARG A 138 -21.24 1.54 10.68
N GLY A 139 -21.44 1.17 9.42
CA GLY A 139 -22.55 1.61 8.58
C GLY A 139 -22.33 2.96 7.88
N VAL A 140 -21.33 3.73 8.31
CA VAL A 140 -20.98 5.03 7.70
C VAL A 140 -19.96 4.92 6.57
N GLU A 141 -19.29 3.77 6.43
CA GLU A 141 -18.20 3.59 5.47
C GLU A 141 -18.69 3.64 4.02
N GLN A 142 -18.00 4.43 3.20
CA GLN A 142 -18.31 4.66 1.78
C GLN A 142 -17.15 4.30 0.86
N ARG A 143 -15.91 4.26 1.36
CA ARG A 143 -14.71 4.08 0.53
C ARG A 143 -13.77 3.04 1.13
N LEU A 144 -13.15 2.24 0.27
CA LEU A 144 -12.10 1.28 0.62
C LEU A 144 -10.82 1.66 -0.10
N VAL A 145 -9.79 2.03 0.65
CA VAL A 145 -8.46 2.36 0.11
C VAL A 145 -7.48 1.28 0.53
N ILE A 146 -6.79 0.69 -0.44
CA ILE A 146 -5.80 -0.36 -0.21
C ILE A 146 -4.42 0.18 -0.54
N LYS A 147 -3.55 0.25 0.45
CA LYS A 147 -2.12 0.51 0.24
C LYS A 147 -1.39 -0.82 0.19
N LEU A 148 -0.62 -1.07 -0.86
CA LEU A 148 0.13 -2.30 -1.06
C LEU A 148 1.53 -2.21 -0.43
N ASP A 149 2.15 -3.36 -0.21
CA ASP A 149 3.59 -3.42 0.04
C ASP A 149 4.36 -2.99 -1.22
N ALA A 150 5.51 -2.34 -1.01
CA ALA A 150 6.30 -1.76 -2.12
C ALA A 150 6.67 -2.81 -3.19
N TRP A 151 6.92 -4.06 -2.78
CA TRP A 151 7.30 -5.13 -3.70
C TRP A 151 6.12 -5.70 -4.49
N ASN A 152 4.87 -5.44 -4.11
CA ASN A 152 3.70 -5.84 -4.89
C ASN A 152 3.54 -5.04 -6.19
N ILE A 153 4.45 -4.09 -6.49
CA ILE A 153 4.51 -3.44 -7.80
C ILE A 153 4.53 -4.48 -8.95
N GLY A 154 5.21 -5.62 -8.75
CA GLY A 154 5.28 -6.69 -9.76
C GLY A 154 3.96 -7.44 -9.96
N GLU A 155 3.09 -7.41 -8.94
CA GLU A 155 1.79 -8.08 -8.95
C GLU A 155 0.66 -7.14 -9.37
N TRP A 156 0.98 -5.90 -9.72
CA TRP A 156 0.01 -4.90 -10.16
C TRP A 156 -0.89 -5.39 -11.31
N PRO A 157 -0.38 -6.05 -12.38
CA PRO A 157 -1.24 -6.54 -13.46
C PRO A 157 -2.35 -7.49 -12.99
N LEU A 158 -2.07 -8.33 -11.98
CA LEU A 158 -3.07 -9.22 -11.39
C LEU A 158 -4.16 -8.45 -10.64
N LEU A 159 -3.79 -7.44 -9.85
CA LEU A 159 -4.74 -6.58 -9.15
C LEU A 159 -5.58 -5.75 -10.12
N GLN A 160 -4.95 -5.15 -11.12
CA GLN A 160 -5.63 -4.39 -12.16
C GLN A 160 -6.65 -5.27 -12.90
N ALA A 161 -6.31 -6.53 -13.18
CA ALA A 161 -7.24 -7.46 -13.82
C ALA A 161 -8.38 -7.92 -12.88
N CYS A 162 -8.22 -7.79 -11.55
CA CYS A 162 -9.31 -7.96 -10.59
C CYS A 162 -10.19 -6.70 -10.48
N PHE A 163 -9.62 -5.51 -10.66
CA PHE A 163 -10.32 -4.24 -10.41
C PHE A 163 -9.96 -3.22 -11.50
N PRO A 164 -10.40 -3.43 -12.75
CA PRO A 164 -9.94 -2.65 -13.90
C PRO A 164 -10.31 -1.16 -13.81
N ASP A 165 -11.43 -0.86 -13.16
CA ASP A 165 -11.95 0.51 -13.04
C ASP A 165 -11.48 1.22 -11.76
N THR A 166 -10.68 0.56 -10.91
CA THR A 166 -10.22 1.17 -9.66
C THR A 166 -9.01 2.08 -9.93
N PRO A 167 -9.09 3.37 -9.61
CA PRO A 167 -7.96 4.28 -9.81
C PRO A 167 -6.82 3.90 -8.86
N TRP A 168 -5.60 4.19 -9.28
CA TRP A 168 -4.42 3.91 -8.48
C TRP A 168 -3.41 5.03 -8.61
N LEU A 169 -2.53 5.12 -7.62
CA LEU A 169 -1.44 6.07 -7.62
C LEU A 169 -0.13 5.39 -7.24
N PHE A 170 0.99 5.97 -7.68
CA PHE A 170 2.32 5.59 -7.27
C PHE A 170 3.01 6.76 -6.56
N VAL A 171 3.29 6.57 -5.26
CA VAL A 171 4.00 7.56 -4.45
C VAL A 171 5.49 7.28 -4.48
N TYR A 172 6.30 8.29 -4.76
CA TYR A 172 7.75 8.15 -4.81
C TYR A 172 8.45 9.41 -4.33
N ARG A 173 9.76 9.34 -4.14
CA ARG A 173 10.62 10.48 -3.82
C ARG A 173 12.00 10.24 -4.41
N ASP A 174 12.92 11.18 -4.17
CA ASP A 174 14.31 11.03 -4.57
C ASP A 174 14.87 9.65 -4.11
N PRO A 175 15.43 8.85 -5.04
CA PRO A 175 15.84 7.49 -4.75
C PRO A 175 17.01 7.43 -3.76
N LEU A 176 17.90 8.44 -3.73
CA LEU A 176 19.00 8.49 -2.78
C LEU A 176 18.46 8.64 -1.35
N GLU A 177 17.43 9.45 -1.16
CA GLU A 177 16.81 9.60 0.15
C GLU A 177 16.10 8.32 0.61
N ILE A 178 15.47 7.57 -0.30
CA ILE A 178 14.89 6.24 0.00
C ILE A 178 16.01 5.27 0.39
N ALA A 179 17.09 5.24 -0.39
CA ALA A 179 18.22 4.34 -0.18
C ALA A 179 18.89 4.57 1.17
N VAL A 180 19.18 5.83 1.55
CA VAL A 180 19.73 6.18 2.87
C VAL A 180 18.81 5.71 4.01
N SER A 181 17.49 5.83 3.83
CA SER A 181 16.53 5.36 4.82
C SER A 181 16.60 3.83 5.01
N HIS A 182 16.87 3.09 3.94
CA HIS A 182 17.06 1.64 3.99
C HIS A 182 18.45 1.22 4.49
N VAL A 183 19.49 2.01 4.26
CA VAL A 183 20.81 1.78 4.89
C VAL A 183 20.70 1.94 6.41
N ARG A 184 20.02 2.98 6.90
CA ARG A 184 19.81 3.19 8.34
C ARG A 184 18.95 2.09 8.96
N ARG A 185 17.85 1.72 8.29
CA ARG A 185 16.92 0.69 8.76
C ARG A 185 16.34 -0.09 7.59
N PRO A 186 16.95 -1.24 7.25
CA PRO A 186 16.50 -2.07 6.14
C PRO A 186 15.02 -2.44 6.27
N GLY A 187 14.28 -2.35 5.17
CA GLY A 187 12.97 -2.99 5.06
C GLY A 187 13.18 -4.45 4.68
N MET A 188 12.21 -5.32 4.95
CA MET A 188 12.33 -6.75 4.64
C MET A 188 12.73 -7.00 3.17
N HIS A 189 12.10 -6.29 2.23
CA HIS A 189 12.41 -6.36 0.79
C HIS A 189 13.76 -5.74 0.40
N MET A 190 14.51 -5.16 1.33
CA MET A 190 15.87 -4.64 1.09
C MET A 190 16.94 -5.47 1.82
N VAL A 191 16.56 -6.62 2.38
CA VAL A 191 17.49 -7.58 2.97
C VAL A 191 17.56 -8.82 2.05
N PRO A 192 18.77 -9.22 1.59
CA PRO A 192 18.93 -10.39 0.73
C PRO A 192 18.29 -11.66 1.33
N GLY A 193 17.54 -12.39 0.51
CA GLY A 193 16.93 -13.67 0.89
C GLY A 193 15.66 -13.58 1.76
N MET A 194 15.33 -12.41 2.33
CA MET A 194 14.20 -12.30 3.27
C MET A 194 12.82 -12.36 2.61
N LEU A 195 12.67 -11.87 1.38
CA LEU A 195 11.38 -11.78 0.71
C LEU A 195 11.04 -13.02 -0.11
N GLY A 196 12.04 -13.80 -0.54
CA GLY A 196 11.89 -14.82 -1.60
C GLY A 196 11.76 -14.21 -3.00
N ASN A 197 11.30 -15.00 -3.97
CA ASN A 197 11.17 -14.58 -5.38
C ASN A 197 10.32 -13.31 -5.53
N CYS A 198 10.87 -12.30 -6.22
CA CYS A 198 10.23 -11.00 -6.39
C CYS A 198 10.76 -10.30 -7.65
N VAL A 199 9.92 -9.49 -8.30
CA VAL A 199 10.28 -8.67 -9.49
C VAL A 199 11.48 -7.73 -9.27
N LEU A 200 11.75 -7.41 -8.00
CA LEU A 200 12.80 -6.49 -7.59
C LEU A 200 14.20 -7.12 -7.67
N ASP A 201 14.30 -8.45 -7.77
CA ASP A 201 15.58 -9.13 -7.94
C ASP A 201 15.99 -9.15 -9.42
N ASP A 202 17.26 -8.83 -9.70
CA ASP A 202 17.85 -8.83 -11.04
C ASP A 202 18.65 -10.12 -11.35
N GLY A 203 18.84 -10.98 -10.35
CA GLY A 203 19.61 -12.22 -10.45
C GLY A 203 21.11 -12.01 -10.62
N LEU A 204 21.60 -10.77 -10.49
CA LEU A 204 23.00 -10.42 -10.71
C LEU A 204 23.77 -10.40 -9.37
N PRO A 205 25.09 -10.67 -9.40
CA PRO A 205 25.91 -10.48 -8.22
C PRO A 205 25.91 -9.01 -7.79
N PHE A 206 25.91 -8.78 -6.48
CA PHE A 206 25.96 -7.46 -5.87
C PHE A 206 27.08 -7.37 -4.84
N THR A 207 27.53 -6.15 -4.54
CA THR A 207 28.59 -5.89 -3.56
C THR A 207 28.07 -5.08 -2.37
N GLY A 208 27.82 -5.77 -1.26
CA GLY A 208 27.35 -5.14 -0.01
C GLY A 208 25.89 -4.67 -0.06
N SER A 209 25.41 -4.14 1.07
CA SER A 209 24.02 -3.72 1.24
C SER A 209 23.64 -2.50 0.39
N GLU A 210 24.55 -1.55 0.21
CA GLU A 210 24.30 -0.32 -0.56
C GLU A 210 24.03 -0.62 -2.05
N ASP A 211 24.79 -1.53 -2.66
CA ASP A 211 24.56 -1.98 -4.03
C ASP A 211 23.22 -2.73 -4.15
N PHE A 212 22.95 -3.65 -3.21
CA PHE A 212 21.69 -4.40 -3.18
C PHE A 212 20.46 -3.48 -3.09
N ILE A 213 20.50 -2.49 -2.19
CA ILE A 213 19.43 -1.49 -2.03
C ILE A 213 19.24 -0.69 -3.32
N ALA A 214 20.33 -0.19 -3.91
CA ALA A 214 20.28 0.61 -5.12
C ALA A 214 19.67 -0.16 -6.31
N ARG A 215 20.07 -1.42 -6.51
CA ARG A 215 19.54 -2.29 -7.56
C ARG A 215 18.04 -2.54 -7.40
N ARG A 216 17.60 -2.95 -6.20
CA ARG A 216 16.17 -3.19 -5.94
C ARG A 216 15.33 -1.94 -6.07
N LEU A 217 15.85 -0.79 -5.65
CA LEU A 217 15.17 0.49 -5.83
C LEU A 217 15.06 0.88 -7.31
N GLY A 218 16.12 0.67 -8.09
CA GLY A 218 16.10 0.86 -9.53
C GLY A 218 15.02 0.02 -10.22
N ARG A 219 14.95 -1.27 -9.87
CA ARG A 219 13.90 -2.19 -10.36
C ARG A 219 12.50 -1.74 -9.96
N LEU A 220 12.31 -1.32 -8.71
CA LEU A 220 11.02 -0.82 -8.19
C LEU A 220 10.53 0.38 -9.01
N LEU A 221 11.39 1.37 -9.23
CA LEU A 221 11.05 2.57 -10.01
C LEU A 221 10.85 2.24 -11.50
N ALA A 222 11.64 1.33 -12.06
CA ALA A 222 11.48 0.89 -13.45
C ALA A 222 10.14 0.19 -13.67
N SER A 223 9.73 -0.70 -12.76
CA SER A 223 8.41 -1.34 -12.80
C SER A 223 7.28 -0.32 -12.70
N ALA A 224 7.40 0.65 -11.78
CA ALA A 224 6.42 1.73 -11.67
C ALA A 224 6.32 2.58 -12.95
N TYR A 225 7.46 2.92 -13.57
CA TYR A 225 7.48 3.64 -14.83
C TYR A 225 6.76 2.87 -15.94
N LEU A 226 7.02 1.56 -16.07
CA LEU A 226 6.32 0.72 -17.05
C LEU A 226 4.81 0.74 -16.85
N HIS A 227 4.34 0.50 -15.62
CA HIS A 227 2.91 0.48 -15.32
C HIS A 227 2.23 1.85 -15.50
N CYS A 228 2.88 2.95 -15.10
CA CYS A 228 2.33 4.30 -15.30
C CYS A 228 2.38 4.77 -16.76
N ARG A 229 3.30 4.23 -17.56
CA ARG A 229 3.36 4.53 -19.00
C ARG A 229 2.25 3.80 -19.77
N GLU A 230 1.88 2.61 -19.32
CA GLU A 230 0.92 1.72 -20.00
C GLU A 230 -0.52 1.84 -19.48
N GLY A 231 -0.73 2.57 -18.38
CA GLY A 231 -2.06 2.78 -17.80
C GLY A 231 -2.18 4.10 -17.04
N ASP A 232 -3.37 4.35 -16.49
CA ASP A 232 -3.75 5.67 -15.94
C ASP A 232 -3.33 5.89 -14.47
N GLY A 233 -2.15 5.38 -14.09
CA GLY A 233 -1.62 5.52 -12.74
C GLY A 233 -1.22 6.94 -12.40
N LEU A 234 -1.76 7.49 -11.32
CA LEU A 234 -1.41 8.84 -10.89
C LEU A 234 -0.03 8.87 -10.21
N LEU A 235 0.91 9.63 -10.75
CA LEU A 235 2.23 9.83 -10.16
C LEU A 235 2.19 10.93 -9.08
N VAL A 236 2.75 10.65 -7.91
CA VAL A 236 2.84 11.58 -6.78
C VAL A 236 4.25 11.62 -6.23
N ASN A 237 4.93 12.75 -6.39
CA ASN A 237 6.20 12.96 -5.71
C ASN A 237 5.93 13.41 -4.27
N TYR A 238 6.69 12.87 -3.33
CA TYR A 238 6.67 13.25 -1.93
C TYR A 238 6.83 14.75 -1.68
N SER A 239 7.54 15.47 -2.56
CA SER A 239 7.67 16.94 -2.47
C SER A 239 6.35 17.69 -2.64
N GLU A 240 5.31 17.03 -3.14
CA GLU A 240 3.95 17.57 -3.25
C GLU A 240 3.11 17.32 -1.99
N LEU A 241 3.63 16.57 -1.02
CA LEU A 241 2.91 16.25 0.21
C LEU A 241 3.33 17.17 1.36
N PRO A 242 2.37 17.62 2.20
CA PRO A 242 0.97 17.21 2.22
C PRO A 242 0.02 17.97 1.28
N GLU A 243 0.46 19.04 0.63
CA GLU A 243 -0.38 20.02 -0.07
C GLU A 243 -1.26 19.40 -1.17
N ALA A 244 -0.76 18.38 -1.87
CA ALA A 244 -1.52 17.67 -2.91
C ALA A 244 -2.82 17.03 -2.38
N MET A 245 -2.91 16.75 -1.07
CA MET A 245 -4.12 16.24 -0.41
C MET A 245 -5.26 17.27 -0.33
N ALA A 246 -4.95 18.56 -0.47
CA ALA A 246 -5.96 19.62 -0.56
C ALA A 246 -6.44 19.88 -2.00
N GLY A 247 -5.58 19.60 -2.99
CA GLY A 247 -5.84 19.78 -4.43
C GLY A 247 -6.14 18.46 -5.13
N ARG A 248 -5.35 18.13 -6.16
CA ARG A 248 -5.52 16.94 -7.01
C ARG A 248 -5.82 15.61 -6.31
N LEU A 249 -5.21 15.32 -5.16
CA LEU A 249 -5.49 14.08 -4.43
C LEU A 249 -6.82 14.12 -3.69
N ALA A 250 -7.32 15.31 -3.33
CA ALA A 250 -8.68 15.44 -2.83
C ALA A 250 -9.70 14.98 -3.87
N ASN A 251 -9.49 15.32 -5.15
CA ASN A 251 -10.38 14.88 -6.23
C ASN A 251 -10.23 13.39 -6.49
N PHE A 252 -9.00 12.87 -6.52
CA PHE A 252 -8.71 11.44 -6.67
C PHE A 252 -9.39 10.58 -5.58
N PHE A 253 -9.28 10.99 -4.31
CA PHE A 253 -9.93 10.30 -3.19
C PHE A 253 -11.39 10.71 -2.96
N ARG A 254 -11.91 11.62 -3.80
CA ARG A 254 -13.28 12.18 -3.72
C ARG A 254 -13.60 12.81 -2.35
N LEU A 255 -12.66 13.58 -1.81
CA LEU A 255 -12.80 14.30 -0.54
C LEU A 255 -13.68 15.55 -0.70
N ASN A 256 -14.67 15.68 0.19
CA ASN A 256 -15.46 16.90 0.31
C ASN A 256 -14.67 18.02 1.03
N ALA A 257 -15.24 19.23 1.11
CA ALA A 257 -14.57 20.39 1.69
C ALA A 257 -14.16 20.20 3.16
N GLU A 258 -15.00 19.55 3.96
CA GLU A 258 -14.72 19.28 5.38
C GLU A 258 -13.60 18.23 5.52
N GLN A 259 -13.67 17.15 4.76
CA GLN A 259 -12.66 16.10 4.73
C GLN A 259 -11.29 16.65 4.33
N ARG A 260 -11.24 17.57 3.36
CA ARG A 260 -9.99 18.26 2.96
C ARG A 260 -9.35 19.00 4.14
N GLN A 261 -10.14 19.65 4.99
CA GLN A 261 -9.64 20.31 6.20
C GLN A 261 -9.16 19.30 7.24
N GLN A 262 -9.94 18.22 7.47
CA GLN A 262 -9.61 17.17 8.43
C GLN A 262 -8.30 16.45 8.07
N VAL A 263 -8.10 16.07 6.80
CA VAL A 263 -6.88 15.39 6.36
C VAL A 263 -5.65 16.29 6.52
N LEU A 264 -5.76 17.58 6.21
CA LEU A 264 -4.64 18.53 6.37
C LEU A 264 -4.29 18.75 7.85
N ALA A 265 -5.28 18.82 8.74
CA ALA A 265 -5.04 18.95 10.17
C ALA A 265 -4.28 17.73 10.75
N ALA A 266 -4.44 16.54 10.15
CA ALA A 266 -3.74 15.33 10.58
C ALA A 266 -2.22 15.34 10.29
N THR A 267 -1.72 16.27 9.47
CA THR A 267 -0.31 16.35 9.05
C THR A 267 0.65 16.81 10.15
N VAL A 268 0.14 17.34 11.26
CA VAL A 268 0.93 17.81 12.41
C VAL A 268 1.62 16.64 13.15
N GLN A 269 1.16 15.40 12.94
CA GLN A 269 1.68 14.18 13.58
C GLN A 269 2.47 13.32 12.59
N HIS A 270 3.59 12.72 13.04
CA HIS A 270 4.46 11.89 12.22
C HIS A 270 3.77 10.57 11.85
N ALA A 271 3.64 10.32 10.55
CA ALA A 271 2.79 9.24 9.99
C ALA A 271 3.12 7.80 10.43
N LYS A 272 4.34 7.52 10.91
CA LYS A 272 4.73 6.18 11.41
C LYS A 272 4.86 6.10 12.93
N GLN A 273 4.81 7.25 13.59
CA GLN A 273 4.97 7.40 15.03
C GLN A 273 4.09 8.59 15.44
N PRO A 274 2.79 8.36 15.70
CA PRO A 274 1.83 9.44 15.95
C PRO A 274 2.24 10.39 17.08
N SER A 275 3.14 9.95 17.96
CA SER A 275 3.71 10.72 19.07
C SER A 275 4.88 11.66 18.70
N GLN A 276 5.39 11.64 17.47
CA GLN A 276 6.48 12.53 17.02
C GLN A 276 5.96 13.58 16.03
N ARG A 277 6.62 14.74 15.95
CA ARG A 277 6.34 15.75 14.90
C ARG A 277 7.00 15.34 13.58
N PHE A 278 6.37 15.70 12.47
CA PHE A 278 6.96 15.60 11.14
C PHE A 278 8.17 16.53 11.00
N VAL A 279 9.29 16.03 10.45
CA VAL A 279 10.51 16.80 10.17
C VAL A 279 10.95 16.49 8.75
N ALA A 280 11.15 17.54 7.93
CA ALA A 280 11.72 17.40 6.59
C ALA A 280 13.15 16.87 6.70
N ASP A 281 13.41 15.67 6.17
CA ASP A 281 14.68 14.95 6.37
C ASP A 281 15.50 14.74 5.09
N GLY A 282 15.07 15.35 3.98
CA GLY A 282 15.68 15.14 2.65
C GLY A 282 17.13 15.61 2.57
N GLU A 283 17.43 16.82 3.05
CA GLU A 283 18.81 17.36 2.99
C GLU A 283 19.79 16.59 3.87
N ASP A 284 19.39 16.23 5.09
CA ASP A 284 20.24 15.43 5.99
C ASP A 284 20.53 14.06 5.39
N LYS A 285 19.52 13.40 4.83
CA LYS A 285 19.71 12.12 4.14
C LYS A 285 20.64 12.24 2.95
N ARG A 286 20.49 13.29 2.13
CA ARG A 286 21.40 13.53 1.01
C ARG A 286 22.82 13.80 1.47
N ARG A 287 23.05 14.45 2.62
CA ARG A 287 24.41 14.67 3.17
C ARG A 287 25.06 13.38 3.66
N GLU A 288 24.30 12.50 4.31
CA GLU A 288 24.79 11.25 4.88
C GLU A 288 25.15 10.17 3.85
N ALA A 289 24.63 10.27 2.62
CA ALA A 289 24.88 9.26 1.61
C ALA A 289 26.38 9.13 1.28
N SER A 290 26.91 7.91 1.44
CA SER A 290 28.27 7.56 1.07
C SER A 290 28.52 7.80 -0.44
N PRO A 291 29.76 8.04 -0.89
CA PRO A 291 30.07 8.12 -2.31
C PRO A 291 29.66 6.87 -3.09
N TRP A 292 29.81 5.68 -2.48
CA TRP A 292 29.42 4.41 -3.07
C TRP A 292 27.91 4.31 -3.27
N LEU A 293 27.10 4.62 -2.24
CA LEU A 293 25.65 4.62 -2.35
C LEU A 293 25.16 5.59 -3.41
N ARG A 294 25.72 6.79 -3.48
CA ARG A 294 25.39 7.79 -4.51
C ARG A 294 25.66 7.25 -5.91
N GLU A 295 26.82 6.63 -6.10
CA GLU A 295 27.19 6.02 -7.37
C GLU A 295 26.20 4.93 -7.78
N ARG A 296 25.93 3.99 -6.87
CA ARG A 296 25.04 2.87 -7.16
C ARG A 296 23.60 3.30 -7.41
N VAL A 297 23.07 4.23 -6.61
CA VAL A 297 21.72 4.77 -6.82
C VAL A 297 21.64 5.49 -8.17
N ARG A 298 22.64 6.29 -8.54
CA ARG A 298 22.67 6.95 -9.84
C ARG A 298 22.66 5.93 -10.98
N GLN A 299 23.50 4.90 -10.89
CA GLN A 299 23.59 3.87 -11.93
C GLN A 299 22.32 3.02 -12.04
N CYS A 300 21.67 2.69 -10.93
CA CYS A 300 20.55 1.76 -10.92
C CYS A 300 19.18 2.41 -11.06
N ALA A 301 18.99 3.63 -10.55
CA ALA A 301 17.66 4.21 -10.34
C ALA A 301 17.42 5.56 -11.05
N GLN A 302 18.47 6.25 -11.50
CA GLN A 302 18.36 7.60 -12.05
C GLN A 302 17.44 7.66 -13.27
N ASP A 303 17.64 6.77 -14.25
CA ASP A 303 16.88 6.80 -15.50
C ASP A 303 15.38 6.59 -15.24
N ALA A 304 15.03 5.60 -14.44
CA ALA A 304 13.65 5.34 -14.06
C ALA A 304 13.03 6.53 -13.29
N PHE A 305 13.78 7.13 -12.37
CA PHE A 305 13.32 8.30 -11.62
C PHE A 305 13.08 9.52 -12.52
N VAL A 306 14.01 9.83 -13.43
CA VAL A 306 13.85 10.92 -14.40
C VAL A 306 12.63 10.67 -15.29
N ASN A 307 12.45 9.44 -15.77
CA ASN A 307 11.30 9.09 -16.61
C ASN A 307 9.96 9.25 -15.86
N LEU A 308 9.90 8.89 -14.57
CA LEU A 308 8.72 9.14 -13.72
C LEU A 308 8.46 10.65 -13.58
N GLU A 309 9.50 11.46 -13.33
CA GLU A 309 9.36 12.92 -13.23
C GLU A 309 8.89 13.57 -14.54
N LEU A 310 9.38 13.08 -15.69
CA LEU A 310 8.93 13.53 -17.01
C LEU A 310 7.46 13.19 -17.25
N LEU A 311 7.04 11.94 -16.98
CA LEU A 311 5.64 11.53 -17.09
C LEU A 311 4.74 12.35 -16.17
N ARG A 312 5.14 12.53 -14.90
CA ARG A 312 4.38 13.32 -13.92
C ARG A 312 4.23 14.77 -14.36
N SER A 313 5.33 15.40 -14.79
CA SER A 313 5.32 16.80 -15.24
C SER A 313 4.45 17.00 -16.48
N PHE A 314 4.42 16.02 -17.39
CA PHE A 314 3.51 16.04 -18.53
C PHE A 314 2.05 15.94 -18.08
N ALA A 315 1.72 14.97 -17.22
CA ALA A 315 0.36 14.78 -16.72
C ALA A 315 -0.19 16.01 -15.98
N VAL A 316 0.63 16.62 -15.10
CA VAL A 316 0.24 17.83 -14.35
C VAL A 316 0.00 19.04 -15.27
N ARG A 317 0.76 19.18 -16.36
CA ARG A 317 0.62 20.31 -17.30
C ARG A 317 -0.60 20.20 -18.21
N PHE A 318 -0.93 19.00 -18.68
CA PHE A 318 -1.94 18.80 -19.71
C PHE A 318 -3.29 18.30 -19.19
N PHE A 319 -3.33 17.74 -17.98
CA PHE A 319 -4.54 17.35 -17.28
C PHE A 319 -4.57 17.97 -15.88
N PRO A 320 -4.62 19.31 -15.76
CA PRO A 320 -4.73 19.96 -14.47
C PRO A 320 -6.01 19.47 -13.79
N THR A 321 -5.82 18.73 -12.72
CA THR A 321 -6.90 18.14 -11.92
C THR A 321 -7.53 19.17 -10.97
N ASP A 322 -7.01 20.40 -10.96
CA ASP A 322 -7.56 21.55 -10.27
C ASP A 322 -7.79 22.69 -11.29
N PRO A 323 -8.92 23.43 -11.23
CA PRO A 323 -9.01 24.71 -11.94
C PRO A 323 -7.91 25.65 -11.43
N PRO A 324 -7.39 26.57 -12.27
CA PRO A 324 -6.42 27.56 -11.81
C PRO A 324 -7.00 28.27 -10.58
N SER A 325 -6.24 28.30 -9.49
CA SER A 325 -6.61 29.10 -8.32
C SER A 325 -6.76 30.56 -8.78
N PRO A 326 -7.81 31.29 -8.33
CA PRO A 326 -8.08 32.65 -8.76
C PRO A 326 -6.97 33.63 -8.42
#